data_AF-X0RQR0-F1
#
_entry.id   AF-X0RQR0-F1
#
_cell.length_a   1.000
_cell.length_b   1.000
_cell.length_c   1.000
_cell.angle_alpha   90.00
_cell.angle_beta   90.00
_cell.angle_gamma   90.00
#
_symmetry.space_group_name_H-M   'P 1'
#
loop_
_entity.id
_entity.type
_entity.pdbx_description
1 polymer ?
#
loop_
_entity_poly.entity_id
_entity_poly.type
_entity_poly.pdbx_seq_one_letter_code
_entity_poly.pdbx_strand_id
1 'polypeptide(L)' 'MDEKETRKTELVKQYGEVLNTAELQEKYEVSGFGYGMVFVKDKATGKKGAMDFDHMPRFYYNFQAV' A
#
# COMPACT_ATOMS: atom_id res chain seq x y z
N MET A 1 -0.18 -8.38 -23.15
CA MET A 1 -1.21 -8.05 -22.15
C MET A 1 -0.51 -8.13 -20.82
N ASP A 2 -0.08 -6.99 -20.29
CA ASP A 2 0.85 -6.92 -19.16
C ASP A 2 0.20 -7.46 -17.87
N GLU A 3 0.65 -8.61 -17.38
CA GLU A 3 0.14 -9.26 -16.16
C GLU A 3 0.15 -8.32 -14.93
N LYS A 4 1.04 -7.32 -14.91
CA LYS A 4 1.14 -6.31 -13.86
C LYS A 4 -0.06 -5.38 -13.81
N GLU A 5 -0.61 -5.01 -14.97
CA GLU A 5 -1.79 -4.15 -15.06
C GLU A 5 -3.02 -4.91 -14.54
N THR A 6 -3.17 -6.18 -14.93
CA THR A 6 -4.25 -7.04 -14.43
C THR A 6 -4.22 -7.15 -12.90
N ARG A 7 -3.05 -7.44 -12.31
CA ARG A 7 -2.92 -7.53 -10.85
C ARG A 7 -3.29 -6.21 -10.15
N LYS A 8 -2.85 -5.08 -10.69
CA LYS A 8 -3.21 -3.76 -10.14
C LYS A 8 -4.71 -3.54 -10.18
N THR A 9 -5.36 -3.85 -11.30
CA THR A 9 -6.82 -3.69 -11.46
C THR A 9 -7.61 -4.56 -10.48
N GLU A 10 -7.18 -5.80 -10.23
CA GLU A 10 -7.83 -6.69 -9.26
C GLU A 10 -7.72 -6.13 -7.83
N LEU A 11 -6.54 -5.68 -7.43
CA LEU A 11 -6.32 -5.10 -6.11
C LEU A 11 -7.14 -3.81 -5.92
N VAL A 12 -7.20 -2.95 -6.95
CA VAL A 12 -8.04 -1.73 -6.94
C VAL A 12 -9.51 -2.09 -6.79
N LYS A 13 -9.97 -3.15 -7.46
CA LYS A 13 -11.35 -3.61 -7.35
C LYS A 13 -11.68 -4.18 -5.96
N GLN A 14 -10.70 -4.80 -5.29
CA GLN A 14 -10.89 -5.45 -4.00
C GLN A 14 -10.74 -4.48 -2.81
N TYR A 15 -9.75 -3.60 -2.85
CA TYR A 15 -9.36 -2.73 -1.73
C TYR A 15 -9.60 -1.24 -2.00
N GLY A 16 -9.99 -0.88 -3.22
CA GLY A 16 -10.24 0.50 -3.63
C GLY A 16 -8.97 1.24 -4.02
N GLU A 17 -8.11 1.52 -3.04
CA GLU A 17 -6.86 2.25 -3.26
C GLU A 17 -5.66 1.30 -3.27
N VAL A 18 -4.87 1.38 -4.34
CA VAL A 18 -3.61 0.65 -4.49
C VAL A 18 -2.53 1.65 -4.85
N LEU A 19 -1.51 1.70 -4.02
CA LEU A 19 -0.39 2.63 -4.13
C LEU A 19 0.82 1.89 -4.66
N ASN A 20 1.58 2.56 -5.52
CA ASN A 20 2.95 2.17 -5.80
C ASN A 20 3.90 2.76 -4.74
N THR A 21 5.19 2.42 -4.80
CA THR A 21 6.20 2.91 -3.84
C THR A 21 6.31 4.44 -3.80
N ALA A 22 6.21 5.13 -4.94
CA ALA A 22 6.28 6.59 -4.98
C ALA A 22 5.03 7.23 -4.37
N GLU A 23 3.83 6.73 -4.71
CA GLU A 23 2.57 7.21 -4.13
C GLU A 23 2.49 6.97 -2.61
N LEU A 24 2.99 5.81 -2.16
CA LEU A 24 3.11 5.51 -0.73
C LEU A 24 4.01 6.52 -0.03
N GLN A 25 5.20 6.78 -0.58
CA GLN A 25 6.16 7.72 0.02
C GLN A 25 5.68 9.17 0.01
N GLU A 26 4.82 9.55 -0.94
CA GLU A 26 4.21 10.87 -0.98
C GLU A 26 3.18 11.03 0.15
N LYS A 27 2.19 10.14 0.20
CA LYS A 27 1.04 10.21 1.14
C LYS A 27 1.37 9.75 2.56
N TYR A 28 2.28 8.79 2.71
CA TYR A 28 2.57 8.12 3.97
C TYR A 28 4.07 8.13 4.30
N GLU A 29 4.36 8.07 5.60
CA GLU A 29 5.71 7.94 6.15
C GLU A 29 5.91 6.50 6.64
N VAL A 30 6.81 5.76 5.98
CA VAL A 30 7.08 4.36 6.32
C VAL A 30 7.87 4.27 7.62
N SER A 31 7.27 3.66 8.63
CA SER A 31 7.88 3.44 9.96
C SER A 31 8.62 2.10 10.05
N GLY A 32 8.20 1.07 9.30
CA GLY A 32 8.84 -0.24 9.31
C GLY A 32 8.12 -1.28 8.48
N PHE A 33 8.70 -2.48 8.35
CA PHE A 33 8.12 -3.62 7.63
C PHE A 33 8.11 -4.84 8.53
N GLY A 34 7.06 -5.68 8.44
CA GLY A 34 6.96 -6.92 9.20
C GLY A 34 5.89 -7.86 8.66
N TYR A 35 6.19 -9.16 8.57
CA TYR A 35 5.24 -10.24 8.23
C TYR A 35 4.35 -9.97 6.98
N GLY A 36 4.91 -9.39 5.91
CA GLY A 36 4.14 -9.07 4.69
C GLY A 36 3.33 -7.77 4.75
N MET A 37 3.48 -7.00 5.83
CA MET A 37 2.86 -5.70 6.03
C MET A 37 3.92 -4.60 6.13
N VAL A 38 3.51 -3.37 5.83
CA VAL A 38 4.28 -2.16 6.04
C VAL A 38 3.56 -1.27 7.04
N PHE A 39 4.27 -0.85 8.08
CA PHE A 39 3.77 0.13 9.04
C PHE A 39 4.02 1.53 8.50
N VAL A 40 2.96 2.31 8.39
CA VAL A 40 3.00 3.65 7.82
C VAL A 40 2.26 4.65 8.68
N LYS A 41 2.64 5.92 8.57
CA LYS A 41 1.93 7.04 9.16
C LYS A 41 1.38 7.92 8.05
N ASP A 42 0.08 8.12 8.03
CA ASP A 42 -0.56 9.08 7.12
C ASP A 42 -0.06 10.49 7.44
N LYS A 43 0.48 11.18 6.44
CA LYS A 43 1.01 12.54 6.62
C LYS A 43 -0.09 13.59 6.70
N ALA A 44 -1.25 13.35 6.07
CA ALA A 44 -2.38 14.26 6.09
C ALA A 44 -3.14 14.19 7.42
N THR A 45 -3.42 12.98 7.91
CA THR A 45 -4.17 12.79 9.17
C THR A 45 -3.30 12.58 10.40
N GLY A 46 -2.02 12.26 10.21
CA GLY A 46 -1.08 11.94 11.30
C GLY A 46 -1.27 10.55 11.92
N LYS A 47 -2.27 9.78 11.47
CA LYS A 47 -2.61 8.45 12.00
C LYS A 47 -1.57 7.41 11.60
N LYS A 48 -1.27 6.50 12.52
CA LYS A 48 -0.40 5.35 12.24
C LYS A 48 -1.27 4.16 11.85
N GLY A 49 -0.73 3.28 11.03
CA GLY A 49 -1.43 2.11 10.54
C GLY A 49 -0.47 1.10 9.92
N ALA A 50 -1.06 0.02 9.41
CA ALA A 50 -0.38 -0.95 8.58
C ALA A 50 -1.06 -1.06 7.22
N MET A 51 -0.30 -1.41 6.19
CA MET A 51 -0.80 -1.76 4.86
C MET A 51 -0.21 -3.10 4.46
N ASP A 52 -1.00 -3.89 3.73
CA ASP A 52 -0.49 -5.09 3.06
C ASP A 52 0.31 -4.69 1.82
N PHE A 53 1.29 -5.51 1.45
CA PHE A 53 2.03 -5.27 0.22
C PHE A 53 2.40 -6.54 -0.55
N ASP A 54 2.31 -6.46 -1.88
CA ASP A 54 2.81 -7.49 -2.79
C ASP A 54 4.29 -7.22 -3.09
N HIS A 55 5.14 -8.26 -3.14
CA HIS A 55 6.56 -8.09 -3.43
C HIS A 55 6.88 -7.94 -4.93
N MET A 56 6.08 -8.54 -5.81
CA MET A 56 6.28 -8.51 -7.27
C MET A 56 4.94 -8.69 -7.99
N PRO A 57 4.44 -7.67 -8.71
CA PRO A 57 4.82 -6.24 -8.66
C PRO A 57 4.57 -5.60 -7.27
N ARG A 58 5.37 -4.56 -6.93
CA ARG A 58 5.30 -3.89 -5.62
C ARG A 58 4.09 -2.97 -5.53
N PHE A 59 3.08 -3.39 -4.77
CA PHE A 59 1.87 -2.62 -4.52
C PHE A 59 1.54 -2.61 -3.04
N TYR A 60 0.98 -1.51 -2.56
CA TYR A 60 0.55 -1.32 -1.18
C TYR A 60 -0.95 -1.04 -1.17
N TYR A 61 -1.69 -1.73 -0.31
CA TYR A 61 -3.15 -1.65 -0.27
C TYR A 61 -3.67 -1.98 1.13
N ASN A 62 -4.98 -1.87 1.33
CA ASN A 62 -5.65 -2.23 2.59
C ASN A 62 -5.08 -1.49 3.82
N PHE A 63 -5.10 -0.15 3.80
CA PHE A 63 -4.67 0.62 4.96
C PHE A 63 -5.60 0.42 6.16
N GLN A 64 -5.02 -0.07 7.25
CA GLN A 64 -5.68 -0.25 8.54
C GLN A 64 -5.03 0.67 9.57
N ALA A 65 -5.76 1.71 9.97
CA ALA A 65 -5.33 2.59 11.06
C ALA A 65 -5.41 1.86 12.40
N VAL A 66 -4.44 2.14 13.28
CA VAL A 66 -4.41 1.69 14.69
C VAL A 66 -4.72 2.84 15.64
#